data_AF-A0A173LHR3-F1
#
_entry.id   AF-A0A173LHR3-F1
#
_cell.length_a   1.000
_cell.length_b   1.000
_cell.length_c   1.000
_cell.angle_alpha   90.00
_cell.angle_beta   90.00
_cell.angle_gamma   90.00
#
_symmetry.space_group_name_H-M   'P 1'
#
loop_
_entity.id
_entity.type
_entity.pdbx_description
1 polymer ?
#
loop_
_entity_poly.entity_id
_entity_poly.type
_entity_poly.pdbx_seq_one_letter_code
_entity_poly.pdbx_strand_id
1 'polypeptide(L)' 'MMTDLLTELERTGSRYGLQTICEAHGTANTTIIERL' A
#
# COMPACT_ATOMS: atom_id res chain seq x y z
N MET A 1 -3.12 1.91 -7.36
CA MET A 1 -3.85 0.91 -6.53
C MET A 1 -2.95 -0.30 -6.32
N MET A 2 -3.03 -0.99 -5.17
CA MET A 2 -2.13 -2.04 -4.62
C MET A 2 -0.92 -2.51 -5.47
N THR A 3 -1.12 -3.02 -6.69
CA THR A 3 -0.04 -3.42 -7.62
C THR A 3 0.95 -2.29 -7.89
N ASP A 4 0.48 -1.05 -8.01
CA ASP A 4 1.35 0.12 -8.22
C ASP A 4 2.28 0.34 -7.03
N LEU A 5 1.78 0.15 -5.81
CA LEU A 5 2.60 0.25 -4.60
C LEU A 5 3.65 -0.85 -4.57
N LEU A 6 3.30 -2.09 -4.96
CA LEU A 6 4.27 -3.18 -5.04
C LEU A 6 5.37 -2.88 -6.08
N THR A 7 5.00 -2.42 -7.27
CA THR A 7 5.96 -2.00 -8.30
C THR A 7 6.86 -0.85 -7.82
N GLU A 8 6.32 0.12 -7.07
CA GLU A 8 7.14 1.19 -6.50
C GLU A 8 8.07 0.73 -5.38
N LEU A 9 7.65 -0.23 -4.54
CA LEU A 9 8.52 -0.84 -3.54
C LEU A 9 9.67 -1.63 -4.20
N GLU A 10 9.40 -2.34 -5.30
CA GLU A 10 10.43 -3.01 -6.10
C GLU A 10 11.38 -2.01 -6.74
N ARG A 11 10.85 -0.99 -7.43
CA ARG A 11 11.63 0.04 -8.14
C ARG A 11 12.56 0.82 -7.22
N THR A 12 12.12 1.09 -5.98
CA THR A 12 12.89 1.85 -4.99
C THR A 12 13.71 0.96 -4.05
N GLY A 13 13.55 -0.37 -4.10
CA GLY A 13 14.16 -1.31 -3.16
C GLY A 13 13.58 -1.22 -1.73
N SER A 14 12.49 -0.47 -1.52
CA SER A 14 11.85 -0.30 -0.22
C SER A 14 11.26 -1.62 0.29
N ARG A 15 11.28 -1.82 1.62
CA ARG A 15 10.79 -3.04 2.27
C ARG A 15 9.32 -2.95 2.70
N TYR A 16 8.87 -1.77 3.13
CA TYR A 16 7.52 -1.57 3.64
C TYR A 16 6.79 -0.47 2.89
N GLY A 17 5.51 -0.72 2.60
CA GLY A 17 4.59 0.26 2.05
C GLY A 17 3.28 0.32 2.85
N LEU A 18 2.65 1.49 2.85
CA LEU A 18 1.36 1.71 3.48
C LEU A 18 0.33 2.02 2.39
N GLN A 19 -0.65 1.14 2.22
CA GLN A 19 -1.81 1.42 1.39
C GLN A 19 -2.97 1.81 2.29
N THR A 20 -3.53 3.00 2.08
CA THR A 20 -4.77 3.43 2.72
C THR A 20 -5.82 3.68 1.65
N ILE A 21 -7.08 3.43 1.97
CA ILE A 21 -8.21 3.80 1.13
C ILE A 21 -9.37 4.27 2.01
N CYS A 22 -10.04 5.33 1.58
CA CYS A 22 -11.28 5.78 2.20
C CYS A 22 -12.41 4.88 1.72
N GLU A 23 -13.28 4.49 2.63
CA GLU A 23 -14.48 3.73 2.33
C GLU A 23 -15.72 4.61 2.47
N ALA A 24 -16.80 4.21 1.80
CA ALA A 24 -18.10 4.83 2.05
C ALA A 24 -18.47 4.71 3.55
N HIS A 25 -19.27 5.64 4.05
CA HIS A 25 -19.68 5.75 5.48
C HIS A 25 -18.60 6.31 6.43
N GLY A 26 -17.58 6.99 5.89
CA GLY A 26 -16.64 7.76 6.69
C GLY A 26 -15.60 6.91 7.42
N THR A 27 -15.39 5.68 6.98
CA THR A 27 -14.32 4.81 7.46
C THR A 27 -13.16 4.80 6.47
N ALA A 28 -12.03 4.27 6.91
CA ALA A 28 -10.90 4.00 6.06
C ALA A 28 -10.23 2.72 6.56
N ASN A 29 -9.70 1.95 5.63
CA ASN A 29 -8.86 0.80 5.94
C ASN A 29 -7.44 1.03 5.45
N THR A 30 -6.53 0.38 6.16
CA THR A 30 -5.10 0.53 5.99
C THR A 30 -4.44 -0.83 5.99
N THR A 31 -3.58 -1.07 5.02
CA THR A 31 -2.84 -2.32 4.85
C THR A 31 -1.36 -2.02 4.81
N ILE A 32 -0.59 -2.69 5.66
CA ILE A 32 0.87 -2.68 5.63
C ILE A 32 1.31 -3.81 4.70
N ILE A 33 2.14 -3.48 3.72
CA ILE A 33 2.68 -4.43 2.75
C ILE A 33 4.19 -4.52 2.99
N GLU A 34 4.69 -5.75 3.13
CA GLU A 34 6.11 -6.06 3.16
C GLU A 34 6.53 -6.68 1.82
N ARG A 35 7.58 -6.14 1.21
CA ARG A 35 8.23 -6.73 0.04
C ARG A 35 9.29 -7.71 0.50
N LEU A 36 9.13 -8.98 0.09
CA LEU A 36 10.09 -10.07 0.30
C LEU A 36 11.26 -10.02 -0.69
#